data_AF-A0A915DSD3-F1
#
_entry.id   AF-A0A915DSD3-F1
#
_cell.length_a   1.000
_cell.length_b   1.000
_cell.length_c   1.000
_cell.angle_alpha   90.00
_cell.angle_beta   90.00
_cell.angle_gamma   90.00
#
_symmetry.space_group_name_H-M   'P 1'
#
loop_
_entity.id
_entity.type
_entity.pdbx_description
1 polymer ?
#
loop_
_entity_poly.entity_id
_entity_poly.type
_entity_poly.pdbx_seq_one_letter_code
_entity_poly.pdbx_strand_id
1 'polypeptide(L)'
;MAIVWGLSAMPMMVSAFLVNDACVPSLNNSSLKCASQNGSLAQEFGLTGHKAVMVEYTTSAFLFGVVIGSTFLPFLSDKKGRRLVLLSSMTVIGLTGCGSAFASGIYSFIVLRFMQGIFFTGCSVTIGSWHMKVFL
;
A
#
# COMPACT_ATOMS: atom_id res chain seq x y z
N MET A 1 -9.07 -8.62 16.82
CA MET A 1 -7.73 -8.01 16.67
C MET A 1 -6.83 -8.82 15.73
N ALA A 2 -6.67 -10.14 15.86
CA ALA A 2 -5.83 -10.95 14.97
C ALA A 2 -6.23 -10.93 13.48
N ILE A 3 -7.54 -10.97 13.17
CA ILE A 3 -8.04 -10.94 11.78
C ILE A 3 -7.69 -9.61 11.09
N VAL A 4 -7.72 -8.49 11.84
CA VAL A 4 -7.38 -7.18 11.27
C VAL A 4 -5.89 -7.11 10.94
N TRP A 5 -5.03 -7.68 11.80
CA TRP A 5 -3.59 -7.75 11.57
C TRP A 5 -3.25 -8.63 10.36
N GLY A 6 -3.97 -9.74 10.15
CA GLY A 6 -3.80 -10.59 8.96
C GLY A 6 -4.16 -9.89 7.65
N LEU A 7 -5.31 -9.20 7.63
CA LEU A 7 -5.76 -8.42 6.45
C LEU A 7 -4.91 -7.15 6.23
N SER A 8 -4.37 -6.55 7.30
CA SER A 8 -3.52 -5.36 7.21
C SER A 8 -2.06 -5.67 6.90
N ALA A 9 -1.56 -6.85 7.27
CA ALA A 9 -0.18 -7.27 7.03
C ALA A 9 0.10 -7.48 5.53
N MET A 10 -0.87 -8.00 4.78
CA MET A 10 -0.73 -8.26 3.34
C MET A 10 -0.39 -6.99 2.51
N PRO A 11 -1.11 -5.86 2.64
CA PRO A 11 -0.74 -4.61 1.95
C PRO A 11 0.53 -3.96 2.51
N MET A 12 0.88 -4.16 3.78
CA MET A 12 2.15 -3.66 4.35
C MET A 12 3.36 -4.42 3.80
N MET A 13 3.21 -5.72 3.53
CA MET A 13 4.26 -6.56 2.91
C MET A 13 4.50 -6.26 1.42
N VAL A 14 3.64 -5.47 0.77
CA VAL A 14 3.82 -5.09 -0.65
C VAL A 14 5.12 -4.33 -0.89
N SER A 15 5.62 -3.61 0.11
CA SER A 15 6.93 -2.92 0.05
C SER A 15 8.10 -3.89 -0.17
N ALA A 16 7.98 -5.15 0.28
CA ALA A 16 9.00 -6.18 0.08
C ALA A 16 9.02 -6.74 -1.36
N PHE A 17 7.93 -6.59 -2.12
CA PHE A 17 7.90 -6.92 -3.56
C PHE A 17 8.40 -5.78 -4.46
N LEU A 18 8.50 -4.59 -3.86
CA LEU A 18 8.89 -3.33 -4.48
C LEU A 18 10.41 -3.12 -4.42
N VAL A 19 11.05 -3.38 -3.29
CA VAL A 19 12.52 -3.39 -3.16
C VAL A 19 13.04 -4.81 -3.32
N ASN A 20 13.71 -5.10 -4.43
CA ASN A 20 14.50 -6.33 -4.57
C ASN A 20 15.81 -6.07 -5.32
N ASP A 21 16.51 -5.01 -4.92
CA ASP A 21 17.92 -4.82 -5.24
C ASP A 21 18.75 -5.17 -4.00
N ALA A 22 18.99 -6.45 -3.79
CA ALA A 22 20.05 -6.88 -2.89
C ALA A 22 21.39 -6.63 -3.61
N CYS A 23 21.96 -5.43 -3.43
CA CYS A 23 23.31 -5.15 -3.89
C CYS A 23 24.29 -5.83 -2.93
N VAL A 24 24.57 -7.11 -3.21
CA VAL A 24 25.61 -7.87 -2.50
C VAL A 24 26.99 -7.50 -3.05
N PRO A 25 28.00 -7.29 -2.20
CA PRO A 25 29.37 -7.11 -2.68
C PRO A 25 29.82 -8.42 -3.33
N SER A 26 30.10 -8.38 -4.64
CA SER A 26 30.67 -9.53 -5.35
C SER A 26 32.17 -9.61 -5.05
N LEU A 27 32.58 -10.72 -4.42
CA LEU A 27 33.92 -10.93 -3.85
C LEU A 27 35.07 -11.06 -4.87
N ASN A 28 34.86 -10.83 -6.18
CA ASN A 28 35.94 -10.97 -7.17
C ASN A 28 36.13 -9.84 -8.18
N ASN A 29 35.30 -8.79 -8.17
CA ASN A 29 35.48 -7.58 -8.95
C ASN A 29 34.69 -6.47 -8.24
N SER A 30 35.26 -5.29 -8.03
CA SER A 30 34.64 -4.17 -7.29
C SER A 30 33.36 -3.60 -7.92
N SER A 31 32.75 -4.27 -8.90
CA SER A 31 31.41 -3.96 -9.39
C SER A 31 30.36 -4.49 -8.43
N LEU A 32 29.70 -3.55 -7.75
CA LEU A 32 28.42 -3.76 -7.06
C LEU A 32 27.38 -4.26 -8.09
N LYS A 33 27.12 -5.57 -8.13
CA LYS A 33 26.05 -6.15 -8.94
C LYS A 33 24.78 -6.19 -8.12
N CYS A 34 23.83 -5.32 -8.45
CA CYS A 34 22.48 -5.40 -7.92
C CYS A 34 21.73 -6.43 -8.77
N ALA A 35 21.44 -7.57 -8.15
CA ALA A 35 20.67 -8.63 -8.79
C ALA A 35 19.18 -8.37 -8.51
N SER A 36 18.47 -7.82 -9.49
CA SER A 36 17.01 -7.80 -9.49
C SER A 36 16.50 -9.23 -9.56
N GLN A 37 15.73 -9.67 -8.57
CA GLN A 37 15.07 -10.97 -8.70
C GLN A 37 13.93 -10.91 -9.71
N ASN A 38 13.83 -11.99 -10.49
CA ASN A 38 12.80 -12.16 -11.49
C ASN A 38 11.41 -12.14 -10.83
N GLY A 39 10.54 -11.26 -11.29
CA GLY A 39 9.15 -11.11 -10.80
C GLY A 39 8.90 -9.90 -9.89
N SER A 40 9.87 -8.99 -9.69
CA SER A 40 9.59 -7.71 -9.03
C SER A 40 8.93 -6.71 -9.98
N LEU A 41 8.05 -5.85 -9.43
CA LEU A 41 7.45 -4.73 -10.15
C LEU A 41 8.49 -3.77 -10.74
N ALA A 42 9.66 -3.65 -10.11
CA ALA A 42 10.76 -2.85 -10.66
C ALA A 42 11.23 -3.37 -12.03
N GLN A 43 11.17 -4.69 -12.25
CA GLN A 43 11.57 -5.35 -13.49
C GLN A 43 10.49 -5.26 -14.58
N GLU A 44 9.22 -5.41 -14.20
CA GLU A 44 8.06 -5.22 -15.09
C GLU A 44 8.01 -3.81 -15.69
N PHE A 45 8.31 -2.80 -14.89
CA PHE A 45 8.37 -1.41 -15.37
C PHE A 45 9.76 -1.04 -15.96
N GLY A 46 10.75 -1.93 -15.94
CA GLY A 46 12.08 -1.71 -16.51
C GLY A 46 12.97 -0.70 -15.77
N LEU A 47 12.78 -0.52 -14.46
CA LEU A 47 13.54 0.45 -13.64
C LEU A 47 14.79 -0.21 -13.05
N THR A 48 15.78 -0.51 -13.88
CA THR A 48 17.09 -1.03 -13.41
C THR A 48 18.01 0.12 -12.97
N GLY A 49 18.71 -0.01 -11.84
CA GLY A 49 19.76 0.92 -11.39
C GLY A 49 19.23 2.14 -10.60
N HIS A 50 19.73 3.35 -10.90
CA HIS A 50 19.40 4.61 -10.17
C HIS A 50 17.89 4.95 -10.11
N LYS A 51 17.08 4.24 -10.88
CA LYS A 51 15.62 4.37 -10.94
C LYS A 51 14.90 3.59 -9.83
N ALA A 52 15.60 2.74 -9.06
CA ALA A 52 15.06 2.04 -7.89
C ALA A 52 14.46 2.99 -6.83
N VAL A 53 14.95 4.24 -6.75
CA VAL A 53 14.42 5.28 -5.85
C VAL A 53 12.94 5.59 -6.12
N MET A 54 12.46 5.37 -7.36
CA MET A 54 11.03 5.54 -7.72
C MET A 54 10.11 4.62 -6.92
N VAL A 55 10.62 3.45 -6.56
CA VAL A 55 9.88 2.47 -5.80
C VAL A 55 9.78 2.90 -4.33
N GLU A 56 10.83 3.52 -3.80
CA GLU A 56 10.85 4.10 -2.45
C GLU A 56 9.80 5.22 -2.31
N TYR A 57 9.65 6.08 -3.33
CA TYR A 57 8.60 7.10 -3.35
C TYR A 57 7.19 6.50 -3.28
N THR A 58 6.97 5.28 -3.79
CA THR A 58 5.67 4.60 -3.69
C THR A 58 5.35 4.26 -2.23
N THR A 59 6.33 3.77 -1.48
CA THR A 59 6.18 3.47 -0.05
C THR A 59 5.96 4.75 0.76
N SER A 60 6.74 5.81 0.50
CA SER A 60 6.54 7.10 1.16
C SER A 60 5.15 7.68 0.88
N ALA A 61 4.69 7.63 -0.37
CA ALA A 61 3.34 8.07 -0.74
C ALA A 61 2.28 7.25 -0.01
N PHE A 62 2.39 5.92 0.02
CA PHE A 62 1.46 5.07 0.75
C PHE A 62 1.37 5.45 2.23
N LEU A 63 2.51 5.61 2.91
CA LEU A 63 2.56 6.01 4.31
C LEU A 63 1.95 7.39 4.53
N PHE A 64 2.24 8.34 3.65
CA PHE A 64 1.65 9.68 3.70
C PHE A 64 0.12 9.64 3.55
N GLY A 65 -0.38 8.78 2.65
CA GLY A 65 -1.81 8.53 2.49
C GLY A 65 -2.45 7.96 3.77
N VAL A 66 -1.77 7.02 4.44
CA VAL A 66 -2.22 6.46 5.71
C VAL A 66 -2.30 7.53 6.81
N VAL A 67 -1.33 8.45 6.88
CA VAL A 67 -1.32 9.57 7.86
C VAL A 67 -2.50 10.52 7.63
N ILE A 68 -2.76 10.86 6.37
CA ILE A 68 -3.92 11.70 6.02
C ILE A 68 -5.22 10.96 6.34
N GLY A 69 -5.31 9.68 5.94
CA GLY A 69 -6.47 8.84 6.19
C GLY A 69 -6.76 8.65 7.67
N SER A 70 -5.74 8.43 8.49
CA SER A 70 -5.88 8.26 9.93
C SER A 70 -6.34 9.53 10.65
N THR A 71 -6.11 10.70 10.08
CA THR A 71 -6.58 11.97 10.63
C THR A 71 -7.99 12.31 10.15
N PHE A 72 -8.27 12.12 8.86
CA PHE A 72 -9.55 12.50 8.26
C PHE A 72 -10.69 11.50 8.51
N LEU A 73 -10.43 10.19 8.42
CA LEU A 73 -11.51 9.19 8.52
C LEU A 73 -12.15 9.06 9.90
N PRO A 74 -11.45 9.21 11.05
CA PRO A 74 -12.12 9.28 12.33
C PRO A 74 -13.05 10.49 12.40
N PHE A 75 -12.58 11.68 12.01
CA PHE A 75 -13.41 12.90 12.00
C PHE A 75 -14.64 12.76 11.09
N LEU A 76 -14.47 12.12 9.93
CA LEU A 76 -15.55 11.87 8.99
C LEU A 76 -16.54 10.81 9.53
N SER A 77 -16.05 9.80 10.25
CA SER A 77 -16.87 8.76 10.89
C SER A 77 -17.79 9.35 11.96
N ASP A 78 -17.30 10.31 12.73
CA ASP A 78 -18.10 11.00 13.74
C ASP A 78 -19.22 11.85 13.13
N LYS A 79 -18.99 12.49 11.97
CA LYS A 79 -20.01 13.34 11.32
C LYS A 79 -20.97 12.63 10.38
N LYS A 80 -20.50 11.70 9.55
CA LYS A 80 -21.25 11.13 8.42
C LYS A 80 -21.85 9.76 8.69
N GLY A 81 -21.64 9.25 9.91
CA GLY A 81 -22.15 7.96 10.32
C GLY A 81 -21.26 6.80 9.85
N ARG A 82 -21.06 5.87 10.78
CA ARG A 82 -20.11 4.76 10.69
C ARG A 82 -20.30 3.79 9.51
N ARG A 83 -21.52 3.71 8.96
CA ARG A 83 -21.88 2.77 7.89
C ARG A 83 -21.48 3.28 6.50
N LEU A 84 -21.50 4.60 6.30
CA LEU A 84 -21.18 5.22 5.02
C LEU A 84 -19.67 5.15 4.73
N VAL A 85 -18.85 5.39 5.77
CA VAL A 85 -17.38 5.29 5.69
C VAL A 85 -16.93 3.87 5.32
N LEU A 86 -17.64 2.84 5.80
CA LEU A 86 -17.40 1.44 5.45
C LEU A 86 -17.64 1.16 3.97
N LEU A 87 -18.81 1.54 3.47
CA LEU A 87 -19.15 1.31 2.07
C LEU A 87 -18.17 2.05 1.16
N SER A 88 -17.89 3.33 1.45
CA SER A 88 -16.98 4.12 0.62
C SER A 88 -15.57 3.55 0.60
N SER A 89 -15.05 3.11 1.75
CA SER A 89 -13.69 2.56 1.83
C SER A 89 -13.56 1.23 1.07
N MET A 90 -14.56 0.36 1.17
CA MET A 90 -14.57 -0.91 0.44
C MET A 90 -14.67 -0.70 -1.08
N THR A 91 -15.53 0.20 -1.53
CA THR A 91 -15.65 0.51 -2.96
C THR A 91 -14.35 1.09 -3.50
N VAL A 92 -13.73 2.05 -2.80
CA VAL A 92 -12.50 2.68 -3.30
C VAL A 92 -11.31 1.73 -3.26
N ILE A 93 -11.15 0.91 -2.21
CA ILE A 93 -10.08 -0.10 -2.18
C ILE A 93 -10.25 -1.11 -3.32
N GLY A 94 -11.49 -1.55 -3.59
CA GLY A 94 -11.79 -2.44 -4.71
C GLY A 94 -11.46 -1.83 -6.07
N LEU A 95 -11.91 -0.58 -6.30
CA LEU A 95 -11.63 0.15 -7.54
C LEU A 95 -10.13 0.37 -7.75
N THR A 96 -9.41 0.70 -6.69
CA THR A 96 -7.97 0.93 -6.74
C THR A 96 -7.20 -0.37 -7.02
N GLY A 97 -7.67 -1.49 -6.45
CA GLY A 97 -7.15 -2.82 -6.74
C GLY A 97 -7.37 -3.23 -8.21
N CYS A 98 -8.58 -3.04 -8.74
CA CYS A 98 -8.87 -3.27 -10.16
C CYS A 98 -8.06 -2.33 -11.07
N GLY A 99 -7.94 -1.06 -10.71
CA GLY A 99 -7.15 -0.06 -11.45
C GLY A 99 -5.66 -0.37 -11.50
N SER A 100 -5.14 -1.10 -10.50
CA SER A 100 -3.74 -1.53 -10.47
C SER A 100 -3.41 -2.51 -11.61
N ALA A 101 -4.39 -3.29 -12.09
CA ALA A 101 -4.20 -4.18 -13.25
C ALA A 101 -4.07 -3.43 -14.59
N PHE A 102 -4.59 -2.20 -14.67
CA PHE A 102 -4.52 -1.34 -15.86
C PHE A 102 -3.37 -0.32 -15.78
N ALA A 103 -2.59 -0.31 -14.70
CA ALA A 103 -1.53 0.66 -14.49
C ALA A 103 -0.31 0.34 -15.36
N SER A 104 -0.27 0.86 -16.59
CA SER A 104 0.89 0.76 -17.50
C SER A 104 2.05 1.70 -17.15
N GLY A 105 2.03 2.36 -15.98
CA GLY A 105 3.08 3.31 -15.59
C GLY A 105 3.23 3.50 -14.08
N ILE A 106 4.46 3.75 -13.65
CA ILE A 106 4.85 3.90 -12.24
C ILE A 106 4.10 5.04 -11.53
N TYR A 107 3.82 6.13 -12.23
CA TYR A 107 3.12 7.30 -11.66
C TYR A 107 1.66 6.99 -11.33
N SER A 108 0.94 6.33 -12.24
CA SER A 108 -0.45 5.90 -12.01
C SER A 108 -0.52 4.92 -10.85
N PHE A 109 0.47 4.02 -10.76
CA PHE A 109 0.60 3.08 -9.67
C PHE A 109 0.82 3.76 -8.31
N ILE A 110 1.67 4.80 -8.25
CA ILE A 110 1.88 5.61 -7.03
C ILE A 110 0.59 6.29 -6.57
N VAL A 111 -0.17 6.90 -7.48
CA VAL A 111 -1.43 7.59 -7.15
C VAL A 111 -2.48 6.61 -6.63
N LEU A 112 -2.60 5.44 -7.29
CA LEU A 112 -3.47 4.37 -6.84
C LEU A 112 -3.08 3.94 -5.41
N ARG A 113 -1.79 3.74 -5.13
CA ARG A 113 -1.31 3.37 -3.79
C ARG A 113 -1.56 4.45 -2.73
N PHE A 114 -1.41 5.71 -3.08
CA PHE A 114 -1.75 6.83 -2.19
C PHE A 114 -3.22 6.81 -1.81
N MET A 115 -4.12 6.66 -2.79
CA MET A 115 -5.56 6.47 -2.56
C MET A 115 -5.81 5.26 -1.66
N GLN A 116 -5.19 4.12 -1.95
CA GLN A 116 -5.34 2.90 -1.15
C GLN A 116 -4.95 3.12 0.31
N GLY A 117 -3.87 3.87 0.57
CA GLY A 117 -3.41 4.23 1.92
C GLY A 117 -4.43 5.05 2.71
N ILE A 118 -5.10 6.01 2.08
CA ILE A 118 -6.13 6.85 2.75
C ILE A 118 -7.31 5.99 3.22
N PHE A 119 -7.84 5.13 2.35
CA PHE A 119 -9.03 4.33 2.66
C PHE A 119 -8.75 3.12 3.54
N PHE A 120 -7.48 2.66 3.58
CA PHE A 120 -7.06 1.55 4.42
C PHE A 120 -7.37 1.78 5.90
N THR A 121 -7.07 2.98 6.42
CA THR A 121 -7.30 3.31 7.82
C THR A 121 -8.80 3.27 8.19
N GLY A 122 -9.68 3.53 7.21
CA GLY A 122 -11.13 3.46 7.38
C GLY A 122 -11.64 2.05 7.63
N CYS A 123 -11.01 1.07 6.98
CA CYS A 123 -11.36 -0.34 7.15
C CYS A 123 -10.97 -0.84 8.55
N SER A 124 -9.82 -0.40 9.07
CA SER A 124 -9.34 -0.74 10.41
C SER A 124 -10.23 -0.16 11.51
N VAL A 125 -10.62 1.13 11.39
CA VAL A 125 -11.42 1.82 12.42
C VAL A 125 -12.83 1.25 12.56
N THR A 126 -13.38 0.72 11.46
CA THR A 126 -14.74 0.21 11.41
C THR A 126 -14.88 -1.22 11.91
N ILE A 127 -13.81 -2.03 11.87
CA ILE A 127 -13.82 -3.38 12.45
C ILE A 127 -14.10 -3.34 13.96
N GLY A 128 -13.47 -2.41 14.69
CA GLY A 128 -13.60 -2.30 16.14
C GLY A 128 -15.04 -1.99 16.54
N SER A 129 -15.72 -1.22 15.69
CA SER A 129 -17.11 -0.85 15.87
C SER A 129 -18.14 -1.92 15.52
N TRP A 130 -17.84 -2.79 14.54
CA TRP A 130 -18.67 -3.96 14.27
C TRP A 130 -18.59 -4.98 15.39
N HIS A 131 -17.38 -5.22 15.91
CA HIS A 131 -17.18 -6.15 17.02
C HIS A 131 -17.97 -5.71 18.27
N MET A 132 -18.05 -4.40 18.54
CA MET A 132 -18.83 -3.85 19.64
C MET A 132 -20.35 -4.06 19.48
N LYS A 133 -20.85 -4.09 18.25
CA LYS A 133 -22.29 -4.20 17.95
C LYS A 133 -22.77 -5.64 17.84
N VAL A 134 -21.86 -6.60 17.76
CA VAL A 134 -22.17 -8.04 17.72
C VAL A 134 -22.18 -8.66 19.13
N PHE A 135 -21.59 -7.97 20.11
CA PHE A 135 -21.48 -8.42 21.50
C PHE A 135 -22.48 -7.73 22.47
N LEU A 136 -23.39 -6.90 21.95
CA LEU A 136 -24.37 -6.12 22.71
C LEU A 136 -25.75 -6.34 22.10
#